data_AF-R6XQ16-F1
#
_entry.id   AF-R6XQ16-F1
#
_cell.length_a   1.000
_cell.length_b   1.000
_cell.length_c   1.000
_cell.angle_alpha   90.00
_cell.angle_beta   90.00
_cell.angle_gamma   90.00
#
_symmetry.space_group_name_H-M   'P 1'
#
loop_
_entity.id
_entity.type
_entity.pdbx_description
1 polymer ?
#
loop_
_entity_poly.entity_id
_entity_poly.type
_entity_poly.pdbx_seq_one_letter_code
_entity_poly.pdbx_strand_id
1 'polypeptide(L)'
;MKHKAIIFTLSCLILGLCSCKSTPVPKEIDINNRPKGYFLDYWIKEKIDIATIDKSLIYEIRFSGVISILDSRYEFIIEQGKKKLPKKSVQYYCYCSSTKEIMVESVVITDPSITVYGLSMNSSENFVNKTLIDMGFTYHEYYGRNPSYIKDRFNFTINDTVMHFNFYSGDN
;
A
#
# COMPACT_ATOMS: atom_id res chain seq x y z
N MET A 1 31.77 72.82 25.59
CA MET A 1 31.94 72.69 24.12
C MET A 1 33.21 71.92 23.80
N LYS A 2 33.07 70.70 23.26
CA LYS A 2 33.99 70.01 22.32
C LYS A 2 33.34 68.66 21.96
N HIS A 3 32.85 68.55 20.73
CA HIS A 3 32.35 67.32 20.11
C HIS A 3 33.48 66.34 19.80
N LYS A 4 33.15 65.04 19.76
CA LYS A 4 33.69 63.90 18.94
C LYS A 4 33.41 62.60 19.72
N ALA A 5 32.95 61.47 19.18
CA ALA A 5 32.53 61.06 17.86
C ALA A 5 31.61 59.82 18.06
N ILE A 6 30.68 59.60 17.12
CA ILE A 6 29.81 58.42 17.06
C ILE A 6 30.66 57.21 16.66
N ILE A 7 30.52 56.08 17.37
CA ILE A 7 30.92 54.75 16.88
C ILE A 7 29.69 53.86 16.89
N PHE A 8 29.25 53.54 15.69
CA PHE A 8 28.20 52.58 15.38
C PHE A 8 28.90 51.23 15.17
N THR A 9 28.65 50.24 16.03
CA THR A 9 29.04 48.85 15.78
C THR A 9 27.80 47.98 15.65
N LEU A 10 27.30 47.94 14.41
CA LEU A 10 26.52 46.85 13.85
C LEU A 10 27.48 45.68 13.62
N SER A 11 27.26 44.52 14.23
CA SER A 11 27.75 43.25 13.70
C SER A 11 26.97 42.08 14.28
N CYS A 12 26.37 41.35 13.34
CA CYS A 12 25.54 40.17 13.45
C CYS A 12 26.19 39.05 14.27
N LEU A 13 25.39 38.38 15.10
CA LEU A 13 25.54 36.93 15.26
C LEU A 13 24.16 36.27 15.30
N ILE A 14 23.64 36.02 14.11
CA ILE A 14 22.64 35.00 13.86
C ILE A 14 23.36 33.66 13.98
N LEU A 15 23.13 32.96 15.08
CA LEU A 15 23.26 31.52 15.22
C LEU A 15 21.92 31.08 15.85
N GLY A 16 20.98 30.44 15.16
CA GLY A 16 21.15 29.48 14.09
C GLY A 16 21.34 28.10 14.69
N LEU A 17 20.22 27.37 14.82
CA LEU A 17 20.09 25.91 15.04
C LEU A 17 20.33 25.47 16.50
N CYS A 18 19.47 24.70 17.17
CA CYS A 18 18.56 23.68 16.68
C CYS A 18 17.14 23.91 17.22
N SER A 19 16.24 24.32 16.33
CA SER A 19 14.86 23.88 16.48
C SER A 19 14.92 22.36 16.47
N CYS A 20 14.74 21.70 17.61
CA CYS A 20 14.24 20.34 17.62
C CYS A 20 12.83 20.39 16.99
N LYS A 21 12.77 20.48 15.66
CA LYS A 21 11.77 19.69 14.97
C LYS A 21 12.17 18.28 15.36
N SER A 22 11.55 17.76 16.42
CA SER A 22 11.37 16.32 16.54
C SER A 22 10.99 15.91 15.13
N THR A 23 11.89 15.23 14.43
CA THR A 23 11.46 14.39 13.32
C THR A 23 10.27 13.66 13.90
N PRO A 24 9.05 13.83 13.35
CA PRO A 24 7.95 13.02 13.80
C PRO A 24 8.49 11.62 13.68
N VAL A 25 8.70 10.93 14.81
CA VAL A 25 8.94 9.50 14.78
C VAL A 25 7.82 9.01 13.88
N PRO A 26 8.12 8.42 12.70
CA PRO A 26 7.07 7.95 11.83
C PRO A 26 6.16 7.15 12.73
N LYS A 27 4.89 7.57 12.85
CA LYS A 27 3.92 6.77 13.60
C LYS A 27 3.97 5.44 12.89
N GLU A 28 4.59 4.46 13.52
CA GLU A 28 4.81 3.17 12.91
C GLU A 28 3.43 2.68 12.47
N ILE A 29 3.24 2.59 11.15
CA ILE A 29 1.96 2.19 10.62
C ILE A 29 1.87 0.69 10.91
N ASP A 30 0.85 0.32 11.67
CA ASP A 30 0.53 -1.09 11.87
C ASP A 30 -0.06 -1.64 10.56
N ILE A 31 0.80 -2.30 9.79
CA ILE A 31 0.47 -2.92 8.50
C ILE A 31 -0.57 -4.02 8.64
N ASN A 32 -0.77 -4.56 9.85
CA ASN A 32 -1.78 -5.56 10.12
C ASN A 32 -3.19 -4.96 10.23
N ASN A 33 -3.29 -3.64 10.38
CA ASN A 33 -4.55 -2.94 10.41
C ASN A 33 -4.91 -2.41 9.02
N ARG A 34 -6.21 -2.30 8.79
CA ARG A 34 -6.74 -1.71 7.57
C ARG A 34 -6.36 -0.22 7.47
N PRO A 35 -5.86 0.25 6.31
CA PRO A 35 -5.55 1.67 6.11
C PRO A 35 -6.79 2.56 6.31
N LYS A 36 -6.61 3.72 6.95
CA LYS A 36 -7.69 4.72 7.09
C LYS A 36 -7.95 5.44 5.77
N GLY A 37 -9.20 5.80 5.51
CA GLY A 37 -9.59 6.54 4.30
C GLY A 37 -9.54 5.70 3.01
N TYR A 38 -9.54 4.38 3.15
CA TYR A 38 -9.40 3.43 2.07
C TYR A 38 -10.72 2.73 1.75
N PHE A 39 -11.16 2.86 0.50
CA PHE A 39 -12.48 2.43 0.02
C PHE A 39 -12.39 1.12 -0.78
N LEU A 40 -11.94 0.03 -0.18
CA LEU A 40 -11.98 -1.30 -0.77
C LEU A 40 -13.00 -2.16 -0.03
N ASP A 41 -13.48 -3.26 -0.59
CA ASP A 41 -14.33 -4.18 0.19
C ASP A 41 -13.53 -4.83 1.32
N TYR A 42 -12.40 -5.46 1.00
CA TYR A 42 -11.62 -6.26 1.96
C TYR A 42 -10.18 -5.78 2.11
N TRP A 43 -9.53 -6.20 3.20
CA TRP A 43 -8.11 -6.01 3.44
C TRP A 43 -7.36 -7.32 3.67
N ILE A 44 -6.03 -7.27 3.53
CA ILE A 44 -5.13 -8.39 3.82
C ILE A 44 -5.37 -8.92 5.25
N LYS A 45 -5.35 -10.25 5.41
CA LYS A 45 -5.67 -11.05 6.61
C LYS A 45 -7.13 -10.98 7.07
N GLU A 46 -8.01 -10.26 6.36
CA GLU A 46 -9.43 -10.25 6.67
C GLU A 46 -10.01 -11.64 6.42
N LYS A 47 -10.73 -12.17 7.42
CA LYS A 47 -11.49 -13.42 7.31
C LYS A 47 -12.91 -13.11 6.88
N ILE A 48 -13.36 -13.79 5.84
CA ILE A 48 -14.65 -13.59 5.21
C ILE A 48 -15.40 -14.91 5.23
N ASP A 49 -16.66 -14.89 5.67
CA ASP A 49 -17.56 -16.02 5.50
C ASP A 49 -17.87 -16.17 4.01
N ILE A 50 -17.49 -17.31 3.42
CA ILE A 50 -17.69 -17.57 1.99
C ILE A 50 -19.17 -17.50 1.58
N ALA A 51 -20.10 -17.75 2.52
CA ALA A 51 -21.52 -17.72 2.24
C ALA A 51 -22.08 -16.30 2.03
N THR A 52 -21.37 -15.26 2.48
CA THR A 52 -21.79 -13.86 2.36
C THR A 52 -21.29 -13.18 1.09
N ILE A 53 -20.36 -13.82 0.37
CA ILE A 53 -19.78 -13.28 -0.86
C ILE A 53 -20.83 -13.31 -1.97
N ASP A 54 -21.02 -12.16 -2.63
CA ASP A 54 -21.76 -12.12 -3.88
C ASP A 54 -21.03 -12.94 -4.95
N LYS A 55 -21.63 -14.06 -5.34
CA LYS A 55 -21.08 -14.99 -6.34
C LYS A 55 -20.90 -14.33 -7.71
N SER A 56 -21.60 -13.23 -7.98
CA SER A 56 -21.41 -12.45 -9.21
C SER A 56 -19.98 -11.89 -9.33
N LEU A 57 -19.36 -11.56 -8.18
CA LEU A 57 -18.01 -11.00 -8.05
C LEU A 57 -16.89 -12.04 -8.08
N ILE A 58 -17.22 -13.33 -8.04
CA ILE A 58 -16.22 -14.41 -8.12
C ILE A 58 -15.72 -14.52 -9.57
N TYR A 59 -14.41 -14.32 -9.76
CA TYR A 59 -13.75 -14.49 -11.05
C TYR A 59 -13.35 -15.94 -11.30
N GLU A 60 -12.67 -16.55 -10.33
CA GLU A 60 -12.08 -17.88 -10.45
C GLU A 60 -12.05 -18.58 -9.09
N ILE A 61 -12.30 -19.89 -9.07
CA ILE A 61 -12.02 -20.78 -7.95
C ILE A 61 -11.05 -21.85 -8.46
N ARG A 62 -9.85 -21.90 -7.88
CA ARG A 62 -8.80 -22.85 -8.25
C ARG A 62 -8.90 -24.11 -7.39
N PHE A 63 -8.51 -25.25 -7.96
CA PHE A 63 -8.39 -26.52 -7.23
C PHE A 63 -7.45 -26.43 -6.01
N SER A 64 -6.50 -25.49 -6.03
CA SER A 64 -5.60 -25.20 -4.90
C SER A 64 -6.27 -24.53 -3.71
N GLY A 65 -7.58 -24.28 -3.75
CA GLY A 65 -8.32 -23.59 -2.68
C GLY A 65 -8.20 -22.06 -2.72
N VAL A 66 -7.69 -21.51 -3.82
CA VAL A 66 -7.60 -20.05 -4.03
C VAL A 66 -8.87 -19.56 -4.72
N ILE A 67 -9.50 -18.54 -4.14
CA ILE A 67 -10.65 -17.83 -4.71
C ILE A 67 -10.22 -16.43 -5.11
N SER A 68 -10.49 -16.06 -6.35
CA SER A 68 -10.27 -14.70 -6.87
C SER A 68 -11.60 -13.95 -6.91
N ILE A 69 -11.66 -12.82 -6.23
CA ILE A 69 -12.87 -11.99 -6.06
C ILE A 69 -12.57 -10.59 -6.60
N LEU A 70 -13.49 -10.04 -7.40
CA LEU A 70 -13.45 -8.66 -7.86
C LEU A 70 -14.08 -7.74 -6.80
N ASP A 71 -13.47 -6.60 -6.54
CA ASP A 71 -14.06 -5.55 -5.71
C ASP A 71 -15.38 -5.04 -6.32
N SER A 72 -16.38 -4.84 -5.46
CA SER A 72 -17.78 -4.54 -5.80
C SER A 72 -17.97 -3.26 -6.62
N ARG A 73 -16.96 -2.38 -6.66
CA ARG A 73 -17.00 -1.17 -7.49
C ARG A 73 -16.71 -1.42 -8.96
N TYR A 74 -16.29 -2.63 -9.31
CA TYR A 74 -15.96 -3.00 -10.68
C TYR A 74 -16.88 -4.11 -11.18
N GLU A 75 -17.12 -4.11 -12.47
CA GLU A 75 -17.90 -5.13 -13.15
C GLU A 75 -17.00 -5.94 -14.09
N PHE A 76 -17.29 -7.24 -14.21
CA PHE A 76 -16.63 -8.06 -15.22
C PHE A 76 -17.05 -7.65 -16.62
N ILE A 77 -16.09 -7.67 -17.55
CA ILE A 77 -16.39 -7.59 -18.97
C ILE A 77 -16.82 -8.99 -19.42
N ILE A 78 -18.00 -9.10 -20.03
CA ILE A 78 -18.49 -10.37 -20.57
C ILE A 78 -18.24 -10.41 -22.07
N GLU A 79 -17.32 -11.26 -22.50
CA GLU A 79 -16.99 -11.47 -23.91
C GLU A 79 -17.13 -12.95 -24.26
N GLN A 80 -17.98 -13.26 -25.24
CA GLN A 80 -18.25 -14.64 -25.69
C GLN A 80 -18.64 -15.58 -24.53
N GLY A 81 -19.42 -15.08 -23.57
CA GLY A 81 -19.84 -15.83 -22.39
C GLY A 81 -18.76 -16.06 -21.33
N LYS A 82 -17.56 -15.50 -21.50
CA LYS A 82 -16.46 -15.59 -20.53
C LYS A 82 -16.30 -14.26 -19.79
N LYS A 83 -16.12 -14.35 -18.47
CA LYS A 83 -15.72 -13.20 -17.65
C LYS A 83 -14.29 -12.82 -17.99
N LYS A 84 -14.04 -11.52 -18.17
CA LYS A 84 -12.74 -10.89 -18.23
C LYS A 84 -12.66 -9.78 -17.19
N LEU A 85 -11.46 -9.59 -16.66
CA LEU A 85 -11.19 -8.49 -15.74
C LEU A 85 -11.15 -7.16 -16.51
N PRO A 86 -11.75 -6.09 -15.97
CA PRO A 86 -11.58 -4.77 -16.56
C PRO A 86 -10.12 -4.31 -16.41
N LYS A 87 -9.65 -3.44 -17.32
CA LYS A 87 -8.27 -2.94 -17.31
C LYS A 87 -7.90 -2.29 -15.97
N LYS A 88 -8.84 -1.54 -15.40
CA LYS A 88 -8.76 -0.95 -14.06
C LYS A 88 -9.64 -1.77 -13.14
N SER A 89 -9.05 -2.35 -12.12
CA SER A 89 -9.76 -3.22 -11.18
C SER A 89 -9.02 -3.31 -9.85
N VAL A 90 -9.73 -3.85 -8.87
CA VAL A 90 -9.14 -4.38 -7.66
C VAL A 90 -9.60 -5.82 -7.49
N GLN A 91 -8.63 -6.70 -7.22
CA GLN A 91 -8.86 -8.13 -7.04
C GLN A 91 -8.29 -8.59 -5.71
N TYR A 92 -9.04 -9.50 -5.08
CA TYR A 92 -8.65 -10.19 -3.87
C TYR A 92 -8.33 -11.63 -4.21
N TYR A 93 -7.18 -12.11 -3.76
CA TYR A 93 -6.88 -13.54 -3.72
C TYR A 93 -7.03 -14.01 -2.29
N CYS A 94 -7.97 -14.92 -2.11
CA CYS A 94 -8.33 -15.45 -0.82
C CYS A 94 -7.98 -16.94 -0.77
N TYR A 95 -7.41 -17.39 0.34
CA TYR A 95 -7.13 -18.80 0.58
C TYR A 95 -8.16 -19.38 1.54
N CYS A 96 -8.62 -20.60 1.26
CA CYS A 96 -9.50 -21.32 2.18
C CYS A 96 -8.75 -21.62 3.49
N SER A 97 -9.18 -20.96 4.57
CA SER A 97 -8.65 -21.22 5.92
C SER A 97 -9.42 -22.36 6.62
N SER A 98 -10.67 -22.60 6.22
CA SER A 98 -11.54 -23.68 6.68
C SER A 98 -12.66 -23.94 5.66
N THR A 99 -13.65 -24.79 5.98
CA THR A 99 -14.78 -25.09 5.07
C THR A 99 -15.74 -23.92 4.85
N LYS A 100 -15.70 -22.88 5.69
CA LYS A 100 -16.62 -21.73 5.62
C LYS A 100 -15.93 -20.38 5.58
N GLU A 101 -14.66 -20.30 5.93
CA GLU A 101 -13.92 -19.04 6.01
C GLU A 101 -12.78 -19.01 5.02
N ILE A 102 -12.70 -17.91 4.27
CA ILE A 102 -11.55 -17.58 3.43
C ILE A 102 -10.81 -16.39 4.05
N MET A 103 -9.50 -16.37 3.89
CA MET A 103 -8.66 -15.26 4.33
C MET A 103 -8.09 -14.54 3.12
N VAL A 104 -8.17 -13.22 3.09
CA VAL A 104 -7.54 -12.41 2.03
C VAL A 104 -6.02 -12.44 2.22
N GLU A 105 -5.30 -13.03 1.28
CA GLU A 105 -3.82 -13.09 1.32
C GLU A 105 -3.19 -12.08 0.39
N SER A 106 -3.92 -11.67 -0.66
CA SER A 106 -3.41 -10.70 -1.60
C SER A 106 -4.47 -9.75 -2.12
N VAL A 107 -4.06 -8.51 -2.34
CA VAL A 107 -4.83 -7.46 -3.01
C VAL A 107 -4.01 -6.99 -4.21
N VAL A 108 -4.58 -7.11 -5.41
CA VAL A 108 -3.99 -6.63 -6.67
C VAL A 108 -4.82 -5.48 -7.19
N ILE A 109 -4.17 -4.35 -7.48
CA ILE A 109 -4.81 -3.10 -7.89
C ILE A 109 -4.21 -2.68 -9.22
N THR A 110 -5.06 -2.52 -10.23
CA THR A 110 -4.72 -1.97 -11.55
C THR A 110 -5.47 -0.67 -11.86
N ASP A 111 -6.27 -0.17 -10.91
CA ASP A 111 -6.87 1.17 -11.01
C ASP A 111 -5.93 2.24 -10.43
N PRO A 112 -5.37 3.15 -11.26
CA PRO A 112 -4.42 4.17 -10.82
C PRO A 112 -5.03 5.25 -9.93
N SER A 113 -6.35 5.33 -9.82
CA SER A 113 -7.03 6.25 -8.89
C SER A 113 -7.01 5.78 -7.45
N ILE A 114 -6.69 4.51 -7.20
CA ILE A 114 -6.65 3.93 -5.86
C ILE A 114 -5.36 4.31 -5.16
N THR A 115 -5.50 4.87 -3.97
CA THR A 115 -4.39 5.20 -3.08
C THR A 115 -4.39 4.31 -1.84
N VAL A 116 -3.24 3.75 -1.50
CA VAL A 116 -2.99 3.01 -0.25
C VAL A 116 -1.79 3.64 0.44
N TYR A 117 -1.93 4.02 1.71
CA TYR A 117 -0.89 4.77 2.44
C TYR A 117 -0.41 6.05 1.73
N GLY A 118 -1.30 6.67 0.92
CA GLY A 118 -0.95 7.84 0.11
C GLY A 118 -0.17 7.53 -1.17
N LEU A 119 0.06 6.25 -1.48
CA LEU A 119 0.74 5.78 -2.67
C LEU A 119 -0.25 5.29 -3.72
N SER A 120 0.02 5.58 -4.99
CA SER A 120 -0.71 5.08 -6.16
C SER A 120 0.29 4.65 -7.23
N MET A 121 -0.16 3.98 -8.29
CA MET A 121 0.71 3.62 -9.42
C MET A 121 1.28 4.85 -10.17
N ASN A 122 0.72 6.04 -9.91
CA ASN A 122 1.25 7.30 -10.43
C ASN A 122 2.30 7.95 -9.52
N SER A 123 2.58 7.36 -8.36
CA SER A 123 3.58 7.88 -7.42
C SER A 123 4.99 7.71 -8.01
N SER A 124 5.83 8.74 -7.86
CA SER A 124 7.22 8.64 -8.30
C SER A 124 8.00 7.64 -7.44
N GLU A 125 8.99 6.98 -8.04
CA GLU A 125 9.81 5.97 -7.35
C GLU A 125 10.46 6.52 -6.08
N ASN A 126 11.01 7.74 -6.14
CA ASN A 126 11.58 8.41 -4.96
C ASN A 126 10.56 8.60 -3.82
N PHE A 127 9.30 8.93 -4.17
CA PHE A 127 8.25 9.10 -3.17
C PHE A 127 7.78 7.77 -2.58
N VAL A 128 7.67 6.73 -3.42
CA VAL A 128 7.38 5.36 -2.97
C VAL A 128 8.46 4.87 -2.00
N ASN A 129 9.73 4.93 -2.43
CA ASN A 129 10.87 4.51 -1.63
C ASN A 129 10.87 5.21 -0.27
N LYS A 130 10.81 6.54 -0.27
CA LYS A 130 10.77 7.32 0.96
C LYS A 130 9.62 6.90 1.88
N THR A 131 8.41 6.81 1.34
CA THR A 131 7.21 6.50 2.13
C THR A 131 7.31 5.12 2.78
N LEU A 132 7.73 4.10 2.03
CA LEU A 132 7.78 2.73 2.54
C LEU A 132 8.94 2.48 3.50
N ILE A 133 10.10 3.10 3.28
CA ILE A 133 11.20 3.08 4.25
C ILE A 133 10.81 3.82 5.53
N ASP A 134 10.14 4.98 5.42
CA ASP A 134 9.64 5.72 6.59
C ASP A 134 8.59 4.90 7.39
N MET A 135 7.91 3.95 6.75
CA MET A 135 6.98 2.98 7.40
C MET A 135 7.66 1.73 7.99
N GLY A 136 8.98 1.58 7.79
CA GLY A 136 9.77 0.45 8.31
C GLY A 136 9.80 -0.78 7.40
N PHE A 137 9.47 -0.65 6.11
CA PHE A 137 9.73 -1.71 5.15
C PHE A 137 11.22 -1.77 4.77
N THR A 138 11.70 -2.96 4.43
CA THR A 138 13.01 -3.18 3.82
C THR A 138 12.86 -3.24 2.30
N TYR A 139 13.67 -2.48 1.57
CA TYR A 139 13.72 -2.50 0.11
C TYR A 139 14.51 -3.71 -0.39
N HIS A 140 13.94 -4.46 -1.32
CA HIS A 140 14.55 -5.60 -1.99
C HIS A 140 14.41 -5.45 -3.50
N GLU A 141 15.55 -5.32 -4.18
CA GLU A 141 15.62 -5.33 -5.62
C GLU A 141 16.06 -6.70 -6.11
N TYR A 142 15.28 -7.29 -7.01
CA TYR A 142 15.60 -8.57 -7.64
C TYR A 142 15.73 -8.35 -9.13
N TYR A 143 16.86 -8.77 -9.70
CA TYR A 143 17.12 -8.60 -11.14
C TYR A 143 15.99 -9.20 -11.99
N GLY A 144 15.41 -8.38 -12.87
CA GLY A 144 14.30 -8.77 -13.75
C GLY A 144 12.93 -8.90 -13.07
N ARG A 145 12.76 -8.41 -11.83
CA ARG A 145 11.47 -8.34 -11.13
C ARG A 145 11.21 -6.93 -10.62
N ASN A 146 9.93 -6.64 -10.35
CA ASN A 146 9.55 -5.39 -9.68
C ASN A 146 10.20 -5.31 -8.30
N PRO A 147 10.68 -4.12 -7.88
CA PRO A 147 11.14 -3.92 -6.52
C PRO A 147 10.07 -4.31 -5.49
N SER A 148 10.52 -4.91 -4.40
CA SER A 148 9.68 -5.40 -3.31
C SER A 148 10.03 -4.69 -2.02
N TYR A 149 9.00 -4.33 -1.25
CA TYR A 149 9.14 -3.71 0.06
C TYR A 149 8.56 -4.69 1.08
N ILE A 150 9.41 -5.19 1.98
CA ILE A 150 9.05 -6.28 2.88
C ILE A 150 9.10 -5.82 4.34
N LYS A 151 8.03 -6.07 5.09
CA LYS A 151 7.96 -5.90 6.54
C LYS A 151 7.22 -7.09 7.13
N ASP A 152 7.86 -7.80 8.06
CA ASP A 152 7.37 -9.08 8.60
C ASP A 152 7.02 -10.06 7.46
N ARG A 153 5.75 -10.46 7.35
CA ARG A 153 5.22 -11.34 6.30
C ARG A 153 4.48 -10.61 5.18
N PHE A 154 4.48 -9.27 5.21
CA PHE A 154 3.88 -8.45 4.17
C PHE A 154 4.93 -8.08 3.12
N ASN A 155 4.59 -8.30 1.85
CA ASN A 155 5.30 -7.78 0.71
C ASN A 155 4.41 -6.81 -0.05
N PHE A 156 4.96 -5.65 -0.34
CA PHE A 156 4.35 -4.65 -1.19
C PHE A 156 5.22 -4.44 -2.43
N THR A 157 4.63 -4.57 -3.62
CA THR A 157 5.24 -4.16 -4.89
C THR A 157 4.37 -3.10 -5.56
N ILE A 158 5.00 -2.14 -6.23
CA ILE A 158 4.31 -1.09 -6.98
C ILE A 158 5.12 -0.68 -8.19
N ASN A 159 4.46 -0.55 -9.33
CA ASN A 159 4.98 0.07 -10.54
C ASN A 159 3.84 0.86 -11.25
N ASP A 160 4.08 1.29 -12.48
CA ASP A 160 3.16 2.06 -13.31
C ASP A 160 1.95 1.27 -13.84
N THR A 161 1.93 -0.05 -13.65
CA THR A 161 0.88 -0.96 -14.12
C THR A 161 0.11 -1.68 -13.02
N VAL A 162 0.74 -1.91 -11.87
CA VAL A 162 0.14 -2.67 -10.77
C VAL A 162 0.67 -2.22 -9.41
N MET A 163 -0.23 -2.21 -8.43
CA MET A 163 0.07 -2.16 -7.01
C MET A 163 -0.40 -3.47 -6.38
N HIS A 164 0.50 -4.17 -5.69
CA HIS A 164 0.24 -5.53 -5.21
C HIS A 164 0.69 -5.70 -3.77
N PHE A 165 -0.26 -6.05 -2.91
CA PHE A 165 -0.04 -6.42 -1.51
C PHE A 165 -0.17 -7.92 -1.37
N ASN A 166 0.78 -8.53 -0.67
CA ASN A 166 0.78 -9.96 -0.43
C ASN A 166 1.18 -10.25 1.01
N PHE A 167 0.48 -11.16 1.66
CA PHE A 167 0.83 -11.73 2.95
C PHE A 167 1.24 -13.18 2.76
N TYR A 168 2.46 -13.52 3.18
CA TYR A 168 2.94 -14.90 3.11
C TYR A 168 2.44 -15.70 4.32
N SER A 169 1.44 -16.53 4.11
CA SER A 169 0.97 -17.55 5.05
C SER A 169 1.92 -18.76 5.01
N GLY A 170 3.00 -18.71 5.79
CA GLY A 170 3.83 -19.88 6.08
C GLY A 170 4.19 -19.88 7.55
N ASP A 171 4.27 -21.03 8.20
CA ASP A 171 4.83 -21.13 9.54
C ASP A 171 6.33 -20.78 9.50
N ASN A 172 6.81 -20.02 10.49
CA ASN A 172 8.25 -19.82 10.68
C ASN A 172 8.83 -21.08 11.33
#